data_AF-A0A1V4LRA2-F1
#
_entry.id   AF-A0A1V4LRA2-F1
#
_cell.length_a   1.000
_cell.length_b   1.000
_cell.length_c   1.000
_cell.angle_alpha   90.00
_cell.angle_beta   90.00
_cell.angle_gamma   90.00
#
_symmetry.space_group_name_H-M   'P 1'
#
loop_
_entity.id
_entity.type
_entity.pdbx_description
1 polymer ?
#
loop_
_entity_poly.entity_id
_entity_poly.type
_entity_poly.pdbx_seq_one_letter_code
_entity_poly.pdbx_strand_id
1 'polypeptide(L)'
;MFISHEAYREGRPGFPGPGRIAWRMVERESMDPWYHVILRFTEGARQLTKRFMPTDASLLSNLLELEGPTCLIEEVQVITSPCVNGGLSERMEKLISLVIGYDQKGECVLLHTVASGTVYSSTSDCLDVSSLSDIQTIYRDMKSAHSQVQGA
;
A
#
# COMPACT_ATOMS: atom_id res chain seq x y z
N MET A 1 -5.73 -2.42 -10.74
CA MET A 1 -7.09 -2.95 -10.51
C MET A 1 -7.02 -4.45 -10.29
N PHE A 2 -7.77 -4.99 -9.32
CA PHE A 2 -7.97 -6.43 -9.17
C PHE A 2 -9.25 -6.86 -9.87
N ILE A 3 -9.16 -7.90 -10.69
CA ILE A 3 -10.27 -8.46 -11.44
C ILE A 3 -10.56 -9.84 -10.86
N SER A 4 -11.82 -10.24 -10.83
CA SER A 4 -12.20 -11.58 -10.41
C SER A 4 -13.24 -12.16 -11.38
N HIS A 5 -13.39 -13.47 -11.36
CA HIS A 5 -14.32 -14.20 -12.20
C HIS A 5 -15.21 -15.11 -11.34
N GLU A 6 -16.49 -15.23 -11.68
CA GLU A 6 -17.49 -16.00 -10.91
C GLU A 6 -17.05 -17.44 -10.60
N ALA A 7 -16.35 -18.08 -11.53
CA ALA A 7 -15.80 -19.43 -11.34
C ALA A 7 -14.84 -19.54 -10.12
N TYR A 8 -14.20 -18.45 -9.72
CA TYR A 8 -13.30 -18.41 -8.57
C TYR A 8 -14.02 -18.00 -7.27
N ARG A 9 -15.33 -17.73 -7.30
CA ARG A 9 -16.09 -17.45 -6.08
C ARG A 9 -16.06 -18.65 -5.13
N GLU A 10 -15.89 -18.38 -3.84
CA GLU A 10 -16.03 -19.41 -2.79
C GLU A 10 -17.51 -19.56 -2.42
N GLY A 11 -18.01 -20.80 -2.39
CA GLY A 11 -19.43 -21.12 -2.26
C GLY A 11 -19.86 -21.74 -0.93
N ARG A 12 -19.02 -21.68 0.12
CA ARG A 12 -19.32 -22.33 1.41
C ARG A 12 -20.52 -21.66 2.11
N PRO A 13 -21.53 -22.42 2.55
CA PRO A 13 -22.66 -21.87 3.31
C PRO A 13 -22.19 -21.08 4.54
N GLY A 14 -22.70 -19.86 4.70
CA GLY A 14 -22.39 -18.98 5.83
C GLY A 14 -21.03 -18.28 5.79
N PHE A 15 -20.14 -18.60 4.84
CA PHE A 15 -18.85 -17.95 4.65
C PHE A 15 -18.89 -16.99 3.44
N PRO A 16 -18.19 -15.84 3.47
CA PRO A 16 -17.41 -15.26 4.56
C PRO A 16 -18.25 -14.47 5.57
N GLY A 17 -19.57 -14.64 5.60
CA GLY A 17 -20.49 -13.90 6.46
C GLY A 17 -21.24 -12.78 5.72
N PRO A 18 -22.14 -12.06 6.41
CA PRO A 18 -23.06 -11.12 5.77
C PRO A 18 -22.35 -10.00 5.00
N GLY A 19 -22.88 -9.65 3.82
CA GLY A 19 -22.38 -8.53 3.00
C GLY A 19 -21.00 -8.73 2.38
N ARG A 20 -20.43 -9.94 2.46
CA ARG A 20 -19.08 -10.23 1.95
C ARG A 20 -19.12 -11.36 0.93
N ILE A 21 -18.24 -11.26 -0.07
CA ILE A 21 -18.02 -12.29 -1.07
C ILE A 21 -16.55 -12.70 -0.99
N ALA A 22 -16.29 -14.00 -0.93
CA ALA A 22 -14.95 -14.54 -0.95
C ALA A 22 -14.61 -15.04 -2.36
N TRP A 23 -13.38 -14.78 -2.77
CA TRP A 23 -12.81 -15.22 -4.03
C TRP A 23 -11.57 -16.06 -3.75
N ARG A 24 -11.37 -17.11 -4.54
CA ARG A 24 -10.22 -18.01 -4.47
C ARG A 24 -9.02 -17.49 -5.25
N MET A 25 -9.26 -16.58 -6.19
CA MET A 25 -8.24 -15.99 -7.04
C MET A 25 -8.71 -14.61 -7.53
N VAL A 26 -7.75 -13.72 -7.72
CA VAL A 26 -7.92 -12.45 -8.41
C VAL A 26 -6.82 -12.31 -9.46
N GLU A 27 -7.15 -11.70 -10.59
CA GLU A 27 -6.23 -11.28 -11.62
C GLU A 27 -5.82 -9.82 -11.37
N ARG A 28 -4.62 -9.45 -11.82
CA ARG A 28 -4.15 -8.07 -11.81
C ARG A 28 -3.54 -7.72 -13.17
N GLU A 29 -4.11 -6.73 -13.83
CA GLU A 29 -3.68 -6.29 -15.16
C GLU A 29 -2.66 -5.14 -15.12
N SER A 30 -2.87 -4.11 -14.27
CA SER A 30 -1.97 -2.95 -14.27
C SER A 30 -0.61 -3.24 -13.62
N MET A 31 0.44 -2.60 -14.14
CA MET A 31 1.83 -2.72 -13.66
C MET A 31 2.20 -1.67 -12.61
N ASP A 32 1.25 -0.78 -12.27
CA ASP A 32 1.48 0.27 -11.28
C ASP A 32 1.67 -0.31 -9.87
N PRO A 33 2.42 0.39 -9.00
CA PRO A 33 2.54 0.00 -7.61
C PRO A 33 1.18 -0.17 -6.93
N TRP A 34 1.04 -1.23 -6.13
CA TRP A 34 -0.14 -1.48 -5.29
C TRP A 34 0.30 -1.84 -3.88
N TYR A 35 -0.64 -1.99 -2.95
CA TYR A 35 -0.31 -2.06 -1.53
C TYR A 35 -0.84 -3.32 -0.88
N HIS A 36 -0.09 -3.82 0.10
CA HIS A 36 -0.54 -4.81 1.05
C HIS A 36 -0.49 -4.19 2.45
N VAL A 37 -1.65 -4.13 3.10
CA VAL A 37 -1.82 -3.43 4.38
C VAL A 37 -2.36 -4.39 5.41
N ILE A 38 -1.70 -4.45 6.57
CA ILE A 38 -2.11 -5.24 7.71
C ILE A 38 -2.68 -4.30 8.77
N LEU A 39 -3.95 -4.50 9.12
CA LEU A 39 -4.65 -3.77 10.18
C LEU A 39 -4.99 -4.72 11.32
N ARG A 40 -4.80 -4.25 12.56
CA ARG A 40 -5.24 -4.94 13.78
C ARG A 40 -6.41 -4.22 14.40
N PHE A 41 -7.56 -4.88 14.43
CA PHE A 41 -8.77 -4.39 15.07
C PHE A 41 -8.87 -4.93 16.51
N THR A 42 -9.30 -4.07 17.43
CA THR A 42 -9.63 -4.44 18.80
C THR A 42 -11.13 -4.32 18.99
N GLU A 43 -11.80 -5.46 19.17
CA GLU A 43 -13.24 -5.56 19.41
C GLU A 43 -13.48 -6.16 20.80
N GLY A 44 -13.65 -5.28 21.81
CA GLY A 44 -13.71 -5.69 23.21
C GLY A 44 -12.39 -6.37 23.64
N ALA A 45 -12.48 -7.63 24.08
CA ALA A 45 -11.31 -8.42 24.47
C ALA A 45 -10.63 -9.15 23.29
N ARG A 46 -11.19 -9.07 22.07
CA ARG A 46 -10.67 -9.79 20.90
C ARG A 46 -9.79 -8.89 20.04
N GLN A 47 -8.71 -9.46 19.54
CA GLN A 47 -7.89 -8.85 18.49
C GLN A 47 -8.11 -9.60 17.18
N LEU A 48 -8.35 -8.85 16.11
CA LEU A 48 -8.58 -9.39 14.77
C LEU A 48 -7.65 -8.71 13.77
N THR A 49 -6.75 -9.48 13.18
CA THR A 49 -5.90 -9.01 12.10
C THR A 49 -6.60 -9.21 10.75
N LYS A 50 -6.66 -8.15 9.94
CA LYS A 50 -7.15 -8.18 8.56
C LYS A 50 -6.08 -7.69 7.61
N ARG A 51 -6.07 -8.28 6.41
CA ARG A 51 -5.18 -7.89 5.31
C ARG A 51 -6.03 -7.25 4.21
N PHE A 52 -5.56 -6.12 3.73
CA PHE A 52 -6.19 -5.37 2.65
C PHE A 52 -5.19 -5.21 1.51
N MET A 53 -5.71 -5.15 0.29
CA MET A 53 -4.91 -4.99 -0.92
C MET A 53 -5.39 -3.77 -1.71
N PRO A 54 -5.10 -2.53 -1.25
CA PRO A 54 -5.45 -1.33 -2.02
C PRO A 54 -4.78 -1.34 -3.39
N THR A 55 -5.55 -1.03 -4.43
CA THR A 55 -5.05 -1.01 -5.82
C THR A 55 -4.29 0.25 -6.19
N ASP A 56 -4.43 1.31 -5.39
CA ASP A 56 -3.92 2.64 -5.65
C ASP A 56 -3.77 3.45 -4.34
N ALA A 57 -3.12 4.61 -4.45
CA ALA A 57 -2.79 5.47 -3.32
C ALA A 57 -4.03 6.08 -2.65
N SER A 58 -5.11 6.30 -3.40
CA SER A 58 -6.36 6.85 -2.88
C SER A 58 -7.05 5.85 -1.95
N LEU A 59 -7.16 4.58 -2.37
CA LEU A 59 -7.69 3.52 -1.51
C LEU A 59 -6.78 3.24 -0.31
N LEU A 60 -5.45 3.37 -0.46
CA LEU A 60 -4.55 3.33 0.68
C LEU A 60 -4.87 4.46 1.65
N SER A 61 -4.98 5.71 1.20
CA SER A 61 -5.31 6.87 2.03
C SER A 61 -6.61 6.64 2.83
N ASN A 62 -7.67 6.21 2.16
CA ASN A 62 -8.95 5.90 2.81
C ASN A 62 -8.81 4.80 3.88
N LEU A 63 -7.91 3.83 3.66
CA LEU A 63 -7.66 2.76 4.63
C LEU A 63 -6.85 3.26 5.83
N LEU A 64 -5.92 4.19 5.63
CA LEU A 64 -5.12 4.81 6.69
C LEU A 64 -5.99 5.66 7.63
N GLU A 65 -7.07 6.26 7.13
CA GLU A 65 -8.06 6.99 7.94
C GLU A 65 -8.78 6.13 8.98
N LEU A 66 -8.73 4.79 8.85
CA LEU A 66 -9.27 3.88 9.85
C LEU A 66 -8.42 3.82 11.12
N GLU A 67 -7.18 4.30 11.11
CA GLU A 67 -6.31 4.25 12.29
C GLU A 67 -6.90 5.05 13.47
N GLY A 68 -6.91 4.43 14.63
CA GLY A 68 -7.51 5.01 15.83
C GLY A 68 -7.45 4.07 17.04
N PRO A 69 -8.21 4.36 18.11
CA PRO A 69 -8.12 3.59 19.37
C PRO A 69 -8.43 2.10 19.24
N THR A 70 -9.26 1.72 18.26
CA THR A 70 -9.70 0.33 18.04
C THR A 70 -9.12 -0.30 16.78
N CYS A 71 -8.28 0.41 16.03
CA CYS A 71 -7.70 -0.05 14.78
C CYS A 71 -6.29 0.49 14.64
N LEU A 72 -5.30 -0.40 14.58
CA LEU A 72 -3.90 -0.05 14.43
C LEU A 72 -3.41 -0.48 13.05
N ILE A 73 -2.65 0.38 12.37
CA ILE A 73 -1.88 -0.02 11.20
C ILE A 73 -0.63 -0.77 11.69
N GLU A 74 -0.59 -2.07 11.42
CA GLU A 74 0.55 -2.90 11.77
C GLU A 74 1.68 -2.71 10.78
N GLU A 75 1.36 -2.81 9.50
CA GLU A 75 2.33 -2.81 8.41
C GLU A 75 1.70 -2.32 7.11
N VAL A 76 2.47 -1.54 6.36
CA VAL A 76 2.17 -1.16 4.97
C VAL A 76 3.34 -1.61 4.11
N GLN A 77 3.05 -2.35 3.06
CA GLN A 77 4.01 -2.78 2.05
C GLN A 77 3.55 -2.29 0.68
N VAL A 78 4.52 -1.95 -0.16
CA VAL A 78 4.29 -1.67 -1.58
C VAL A 78 4.75 -2.86 -2.40
N ILE A 79 3.98 -3.20 -3.41
CA ILE A 79 4.33 -4.19 -4.41
C ILE A 79 4.65 -3.44 -5.69
N THR A 80 5.86 -3.64 -6.20
CA THR A 80 6.37 -3.00 -7.42
C THR A 80 6.63 -4.04 -8.49
N SER A 81 6.25 -3.71 -9.73
CA SER A 81 6.52 -4.53 -10.90
C SER A 81 7.99 -4.41 -11.36
N PRO A 82 8.48 -5.34 -12.22
CA PRO A 82 9.83 -5.27 -12.76
C PRO A 82 10.20 -3.95 -13.43
N CYS A 83 9.24 -3.32 -14.13
CA CYS A 83 9.48 -2.04 -14.80
C CYS A 83 9.67 -0.87 -13.82
N VAL A 84 9.10 -0.97 -12.61
CA VAL A 84 9.25 0.04 -11.54
C VAL A 84 10.50 -0.22 -10.70
N ASN A 85 10.76 -1.49 -10.35
CA ASN A 85 11.84 -1.84 -9.43
C ASN A 85 13.19 -2.19 -10.11
N GLY A 86 13.23 -2.18 -11.45
CA GLY A 86 14.41 -2.51 -12.25
C GLY A 86 14.87 -3.97 -12.12
N GLY A 87 14.05 -4.85 -11.55
CA GLY A 87 14.33 -6.26 -11.31
C GLY A 87 13.77 -7.19 -12.38
N LEU A 88 13.73 -8.48 -12.07
CA LEU A 88 13.20 -9.53 -12.95
C LEU A 88 11.80 -10.02 -12.56
N SER A 89 11.33 -9.65 -11.36
CA SER A 89 10.05 -10.09 -10.80
C SER A 89 9.41 -8.97 -9.99
N GLU A 90 8.13 -9.14 -9.66
CA GLU A 90 7.50 -8.30 -8.64
C GLU A 90 8.27 -8.40 -7.31
N ARG A 91 8.28 -7.31 -6.55
CA ARG A 91 8.85 -7.24 -5.21
C ARG A 91 7.83 -6.64 -4.26
N MET A 92 7.71 -7.24 -3.09
CA MET A 92 6.92 -6.71 -1.98
C MET A 92 7.88 -6.22 -0.91
N GLU A 93 7.87 -4.92 -0.63
CA GLU A 93 8.78 -4.29 0.30
C GLU A 93 8.02 -3.44 1.31
N LYS A 94 8.52 -3.40 2.56
CA LYS A 94 7.95 -2.54 3.60
C LYS A 94 8.07 -1.08 3.18
N LEU A 95 6.94 -0.37 3.18
CA LEU A 95 6.86 1.04 2.83
C LEU A 95 7.24 1.89 4.04
N ILE A 96 8.08 2.89 3.83
CA ILE A 96 8.50 3.86 4.84
C ILE A 96 7.79 5.19 4.65
N SER A 97 7.66 5.64 3.41
CA SER A 97 6.85 6.81 3.09
C SER A 97 6.26 6.74 1.71
N LEU A 98 5.07 7.32 1.57
CA LEU A 98 4.44 7.60 0.30
C LEU A 98 4.12 9.08 0.22
N VAL A 99 4.60 9.69 -0.85
CA VAL A 99 4.36 11.09 -1.17
C VAL A 99 3.72 11.19 -2.55
N ILE A 100 2.81 12.13 -2.69
CA ILE A 100 2.21 12.54 -3.97
C ILE A 100 2.62 13.98 -4.26
N GLY A 101 2.85 14.29 -5.53
CA GLY A 101 3.10 15.64 -6.02
C GLY A 101 2.95 15.69 -7.53
N TYR A 102 3.33 16.81 -8.13
CA TYR A 102 3.24 17.01 -9.58
C TYR A 102 4.61 17.32 -10.17
N ASP A 103 4.91 16.75 -11.33
CA ASP A 103 6.14 17.07 -12.06
C ASP A 103 6.03 18.41 -12.81
N GLN A 104 7.10 18.78 -13.53
CA GLN A 104 7.13 20.02 -14.31
C GLN A 104 6.11 20.09 -15.46
N LYS A 105 5.57 18.93 -15.89
CA LYS A 105 4.53 18.82 -16.91
C LYS A 105 3.12 18.85 -16.29
N GLY A 106 3.02 18.87 -14.96
CA GLY A 106 1.76 18.80 -14.22
C GLY A 106 1.22 17.38 -14.09
N GLU A 107 2.03 16.36 -14.36
CA GLU A 107 1.65 14.96 -14.19
C GLU A 107 1.77 14.54 -12.73
N CYS A 108 0.81 13.76 -12.25
CA CYS A 108 0.81 13.26 -10.89
C CYS A 108 1.87 12.18 -10.71
N VAL A 109 2.74 12.36 -9.71
CA VAL A 109 3.84 11.44 -9.39
C VAL A 109 3.70 10.97 -7.94
N LEU A 110 3.78 9.66 -7.76
CA LEU A 110 3.91 9.01 -6.46
C LEU A 110 5.35 8.59 -6.24
N LEU A 111 5.90 8.91 -5.07
CA LEU A 111 7.22 8.45 -4.64
C LEU A 111 7.09 7.52 -3.43
N HIS A 112 7.55 6.28 -3.61
CA HIS A 112 7.53 5.21 -2.62
C HIS A 112 8.93 4.99 -2.06
N THR A 113 9.18 5.44 -0.84
CA THR A 113 10.42 5.10 -0.13
C THR A 113 10.19 3.81 0.64
N VAL A 114 11.01 2.80 0.37
CA VAL A 114 10.93 1.48 1.02
C VAL A 114 12.02 1.30 2.08
N ALA A 115 11.90 0.25 2.90
CA ALA A 115 12.79 0.01 4.04
C ALA A 115 14.27 -0.20 3.68
N SER A 116 14.55 -0.61 2.44
CA SER A 116 15.91 -0.69 1.89
C SER A 116 16.53 0.69 1.62
N GLY A 117 15.76 1.78 1.72
CA GLY A 117 16.15 3.14 1.37
C GLY A 117 15.94 3.47 -0.11
N THR A 118 15.58 2.48 -0.94
CA THR A 118 15.24 2.71 -2.34
C THR A 118 13.97 3.54 -2.47
N VAL A 119 13.96 4.46 -3.45
CA VAL A 119 12.80 5.25 -3.84
C VAL A 119 12.34 4.77 -5.19
N TYR A 120 11.08 4.34 -5.26
CA TYR A 120 10.40 4.02 -6.50
C TYR A 120 9.46 5.15 -6.89
N SER A 121 9.25 5.32 -8.19
CA SER A 121 8.32 6.30 -8.73
C SER A 121 7.24 5.63 -9.56
N SER A 122 6.04 6.21 -9.55
CA SER A 122 5.00 5.82 -10.51
C SER A 122 5.31 6.26 -11.94
N THR A 123 6.28 7.15 -12.15
CA THR A 123 6.72 7.61 -13.47
C THR A 123 8.23 7.37 -13.65
N SER A 124 8.66 7.12 -14.89
CA SER A 124 10.07 6.85 -15.19
C SER A 124 11.00 8.05 -15.00
N ASP A 125 10.44 9.27 -15.06
CA ASP A 125 11.21 10.49 -15.28
C ASP A 125 11.46 11.29 -13.98
N CYS A 126 10.88 10.86 -12.85
CA CYS A 126 10.94 11.61 -11.60
C CYS A 126 11.21 10.69 -10.41
N LEU A 127 12.42 10.76 -9.84
CA LEU A 127 12.83 9.98 -8.67
C LEU A 127 13.07 10.83 -7.42
N ASP A 128 13.06 12.15 -7.55
CA ASP A 128 13.38 13.07 -6.46
C ASP A 128 12.16 13.89 -6.05
N VAL A 129 11.93 13.97 -4.75
CA VAL A 129 10.90 14.83 -4.15
C VAL A 129 11.19 16.30 -4.44
N SER A 130 12.45 16.70 -4.55
CA SER A 130 12.83 18.10 -4.81
C SER A 130 12.38 18.61 -6.18
N SER A 131 12.12 17.71 -7.13
CA SER A 131 11.61 18.05 -8.46
C SER A 131 10.08 18.15 -8.55
N LEU A 132 9.36 17.90 -7.45
CA LEU A 132 7.90 17.94 -7.41
C LEU A 132 7.36 19.25 -6.83
N SER A 133 6.20 19.68 -7.32
CA SER A 133 5.36 20.72 -6.71
C SER A 133 4.15 20.13 -5.98
N ASP A 134 3.52 20.93 -5.12
CA ASP A 134 2.30 20.59 -4.35
C ASP A 134 2.39 19.25 -3.60
N ILE A 135 3.52 19.07 -2.94
CA ILE A 135 3.88 17.81 -2.28
C ILE A 135 2.98 17.56 -1.06
N GLN A 136 2.33 16.40 -1.04
CA GLN A 136 1.56 15.89 0.10
C GLN A 136 2.06 14.51 0.52
N THR A 137 2.22 14.30 1.82
CA THR A 137 2.53 12.97 2.37
C THR A 137 1.23 12.19 2.58
N ILE A 138 1.11 11.02 1.94
CA ILE A 138 -0.01 10.08 2.13
C ILE A 138 0.27 9.13 3.29
N TYR A 139 1.51 8.64 3.39
CA TYR A 139 1.91 7.69 4.42
C TYR A 139 3.32 7.98 4.92
N ARG A 140 3.53 7.78 6.22
CA ARG A 140 4.87 7.78 6.84
C ARG A 140 4.89 6.81 8.02
N ASP A 141 5.82 5.86 7.99
CA ASP A 141 6.04 4.92 9.09
C ASP A 141 6.81 5.61 10.23
N MET A 142 6.07 6.07 11.23
CA MET A 142 6.64 6.73 12.42
C MET A 142 7.45 5.78 13.32
N LYS A 143 7.30 4.46 13.17
CA LYS A 143 8.05 3.46 13.96
C LYS A 143 9.50 3.33 13.47
N SER A 144 9.73 3.51 12.18
CA SER A 144 11.06 3.43 11.58
C SER A 144 11.92 4.69 11.85
N ALA A 145 11.29 5.85 12.12
CA ALA A 145 11.99 7.10 12.46
C ALA A 145 12.75 7.05 13.80
N HIS A 146 12.32 6.19 14.75
CA HIS A 146 12.94 6.11 16.07
C HIS A 146 14.26 5.33 16.10
N SER A 147 14.57 4.54 15.05
CA SER A 147 15.83 3.77 14.99
C SER A 147 17.04 4.60 14.52
N GLN A 148 16.84 5.79 13.95
CA GLN A 148 17.94 6.67 13.51
C GLN A 148 18.44 7.63 14.59
N VAL A 149 17.71 7.83 15.70
CA VAL A 149 18.07 8.80 16.75
C VAL A 149 18.81 8.13 17.93
N GLN A 150 18.78 6.81 18.07
CA GLN A 150 19.48 6.08 19.15
C GLN A 150 20.85 5.50 18.75
N GLY A 151 21.37 5.86 17.57
CA GLY A 151 22.63 5.36 17.02
C GLY A 151 23.72 6.42 16.81
N ALA A 152 23.73 7.50 17.61
CA ALA A 152 24.78 8.52 17.60
C ALA A 152 25.45 8.63 18.98
#